data_AF-A0A2J6XFU7-F1
#
_entry.id   AF-A0A2J6XFU7-F1
#
_cell.length_a   1.000
_cell.length_b   1.000
_cell.length_c   1.000
_cell.angle_alpha   90.00
_cell.angle_beta   90.00
_cell.angle_gamma   90.00
#
_symmetry.space_group_name_H-M   'P 1'
#
loop_
_entity.id
_entity.type
_entity.pdbx_description
1 polymer ?
#
loop_
_entity_poly.entity_id
_entity_poly.type
_entity_poly.pdbx_seq_one_letter_code
_entity_poly.pdbx_strand_id
1 'polypeptide(L)'
;MTTLVWWLLIAMVLLSGWYVVAYLVALYHLRERMLLVAAAQWLLVGIGLGSIILNNGTPVLVWVMTPMLIGLALAGIWRRHPRGLALVLRSYPRGTLDILTFRRPVFDLKRRVRTK
;
A
#
# COMPACT_ATOMS: atom_id res chain seq x y z
N MET A 1 16.32 16.96 16.80
CA MET A 1 15.00 16.30 16.65
C MET A 1 14.43 16.01 18.03
N THR A 2 13.12 16.16 18.22
CA THR A 2 12.49 15.84 19.51
C THR A 2 12.40 14.33 19.71
N THR A 3 12.35 13.86 20.97
CA THR A 3 12.20 12.44 21.32
C THR A 3 10.98 11.80 20.68
N LEU A 4 9.88 12.56 20.55
CA LEU A 4 8.66 12.16 19.84
C LEU A 4 8.94 11.80 18.37
N VAL A 5 9.72 12.62 17.66
CA VAL A 5 10.03 12.40 16.23
C VAL A 5 10.83 11.11 16.05
N TRP A 6 11.76 10.81 16.97
CA TRP A 6 12.50 9.56 16.95
C TRP A 6 11.60 8.34 17.09
N TRP A 7 10.66 8.37 18.04
CA TRP A 7 9.69 7.27 18.22
C TRP A 7 8.77 7.09 17.01
N LEU A 8 8.28 8.20 16.43
CA LEU A 8 7.46 8.14 15.22
C LEU A 8 8.23 7.54 14.04
N LEU A 9 9.51 7.90 13.90
CA LEU A 9 10.35 7.42 12.81
C LEU A 9 10.65 5.93 12.96
N ILE A 10 10.94 5.46 14.18
CA ILE A 10 11.08 4.03 14.49
C ILE A 10 9.77 3.28 14.20
N ALA A 11 8.63 3.82 14.64
CA ALA A 11 7.33 3.21 14.37
C ALA A 11 7.03 3.11 12.86
N MET A 12 7.40 4.12 12.08
CA MET A 12 7.26 4.10 10.61
C MET A 12 8.16 3.05 9.95
N VAL A 13 9.39 2.87 10.44
CA VAL A 13 10.29 1.81 9.95
C VAL A 13 9.72 0.43 10.27
N LEU A 14 9.23 0.21 11.49
CA LEU A 14 8.58 -1.05 11.88
C LEU A 14 7.32 -1.33 11.04
N LEU A 15 6.50 -0.30 10.80
CA LEU A 15 5.32 -0.40 9.94
C LEU A 15 5.70 -0.76 8.50
N SER A 16 6.79 -0.18 7.96
CA SER A 16 7.29 -0.53 6.63
C SER A 16 7.71 -1.99 6.55
N GLY A 17 8.40 -2.51 7.57
CA GLY A 17 8.80 -3.91 7.66
C GLY A 17 7.59 -4.84 7.74
N TRP A 18 6.58 -4.48 8.52
CA TRP A 18 5.32 -5.21 8.59
C TRP A 18 4.62 -5.30 7.22
N TYR A 19 4.56 -4.21 6.46
CA TYR A 19 4.00 -4.22 5.11
C TYR A 19 4.77 -5.15 4.17
N VAL A 20 6.11 -5.13 4.21
CA VAL A 20 6.93 -6.05 3.41
C VAL A 20 6.57 -7.51 3.73
N VAL A 21 6.49 -7.87 5.01
CA VAL A 21 6.10 -9.22 5.43
C VAL A 21 4.68 -9.56 4.97
N ALA A 22 3.72 -8.66 5.15
CA ALA A 22 2.34 -8.88 4.73
C ALA A 22 2.23 -9.14 3.22
N TYR A 23 2.94 -8.36 2.39
CA TYR A 23 2.95 -8.56 0.93
C TYR A 23 3.68 -9.84 0.51
N LEU A 24 4.74 -10.25 1.21
CA LEU A 24 5.41 -11.54 0.98
C LEU A 24 4.53 -12.73 1.36
N VAL A 25 3.80 -12.64 2.47
CA VAL A 25 2.80 -13.65 2.86
C VAL A 25 1.68 -13.71 1.84
N ALA A 26 1.17 -12.56 1.38
CA ALA A 26 0.19 -12.51 0.30
C ALA A 26 0.73 -13.11 -1.00
N LEU A 27 2.00 -12.85 -1.34
CA LEU A 27 2.67 -13.46 -2.49
C LEU A 27 2.71 -14.99 -2.38
N TYR A 28 3.00 -15.53 -1.20
CA TYR A 28 3.01 -16.98 -0.98
C TYR A 28 1.64 -17.62 -1.25
N HIS A 29 0.55 -16.98 -0.80
CA HIS A 29 -0.81 -17.49 -0.93
C HIS A 29 -1.42 -17.27 -2.32
N LEU A 30 -1.27 -16.06 -2.89
CA LEU A 30 -1.90 -15.67 -4.15
C LEU A 30 -1.02 -15.95 -5.37
N ARG A 31 0.30 -16.18 -5.18
CA ARG A 31 1.33 -16.41 -6.22
C ARG A 31 1.39 -15.33 -7.30
N GLU A 32 0.89 -14.13 -7.00
CA GLU A 32 0.92 -13.01 -7.92
C GLU A 32 2.23 -12.23 -7.81
N ARG A 33 3.08 -12.34 -8.85
CA ARG A 33 4.38 -11.65 -8.93
C ARG A 33 4.29 -10.14 -8.70
N MET A 34 3.13 -9.53 -8.90
CA MET A 34 2.93 -8.09 -8.68
C MET A 34 2.97 -7.65 -7.23
N LEU A 35 2.73 -8.57 -6.29
CA LEU A 35 2.90 -8.29 -4.87
C LEU A 35 4.37 -8.04 -4.52
N LEU A 36 5.33 -8.52 -5.34
CA LEU A 36 6.74 -8.18 -5.21
C LEU A 36 7.01 -6.69 -5.45
N VAL A 37 6.27 -6.06 -6.37
CA VAL A 37 6.44 -4.63 -6.66
C VAL A 37 6.01 -3.80 -5.44
N ALA A 38 4.89 -4.18 -4.81
CA ALA A 38 4.43 -3.55 -3.58
C ALA A 38 5.38 -3.82 -2.41
N ALA A 39 5.88 -5.05 -2.25
CA ALA A 39 6.87 -5.38 -1.23
C ALA A 39 8.18 -4.60 -1.42
N ALA A 40 8.69 -4.51 -2.65
CA ALA A 40 9.89 -3.76 -2.99
C ALA A 40 9.71 -2.26 -2.72
N GLN A 41 8.54 -1.69 -3.04
CA GLN A 41 8.23 -0.31 -2.71
C GLN A 41 8.34 -0.05 -1.21
N TRP A 42 7.70 -0.87 -0.37
CA TRP A 42 7.72 -0.69 1.08
C TRP A 42 9.11 -0.92 1.68
N LEU A 43 9.89 -1.84 1.10
CA LEU A 43 11.28 -2.07 1.48
C LEU A 43 12.14 -0.82 1.19
N LEU A 44 11.97 -0.19 0.03
CA LEU A 44 12.66 1.06 -0.31
C LEU A 44 12.26 2.21 0.63
N VAL A 45 10.97 2.34 0.97
CA VAL A 45 10.51 3.32 1.96
C VAL A 45 11.18 3.09 3.32
N GLY A 46 11.27 1.83 3.76
CA GLY A 46 11.97 1.46 4.99
C GLY A 46 13.45 1.82 4.98
N ILE A 47 14.15 1.59 3.85
CA ILE A 47 15.56 1.98 3.68
C ILE A 47 15.72 3.51 3.73
N GLY A 48 14.85 4.25 3.03
CA GLY A 48 14.89 5.71 3.03
C GLY A 48 14.71 6.29 4.43
N LEU A 49 13.72 5.80 5.18
CA LEU A 49 13.50 6.20 6.57
C LEU A 49 14.62 5.75 7.51
N GLY A 50 15.09 4.50 7.37
CA GLY A 50 16.20 3.96 8.16
C GLY A 50 17.51 4.73 7.96
N SER A 51 17.74 5.26 6.76
CA SER A 51 18.91 6.10 6.48
C SER A 51 18.94 7.38 7.32
N ILE A 52 17.78 7.93 7.70
CA ILE A 52 17.69 9.10 8.59
C ILE A 52 18.11 8.72 10.01
N ILE A 53 17.75 7.52 10.47
CA ILE A 53 18.18 6.99 11.78
C ILE A 53 19.69 6.82 11.82
N LEU A 54 20.25 6.17 10.80
CA LEU A 54 21.69 5.90 10.71
C LEU A 54 22.53 7.17 10.63
N ASN A 55 21.99 8.26 10.09
CA ASN A 55 22.65 9.56 10.00
C ASN A 55 22.28 10.51 11.16
N ASN A 56 21.96 9.98 12.34
CA ASN A 56 21.65 10.76 13.55
C ASN A 56 20.55 11.82 13.36
N GLY A 57 19.55 11.52 12.51
CA GLY A 57 18.45 12.42 12.21
C GLY A 57 18.75 13.46 11.13
N THR A 58 19.92 13.41 10.49
CA THR A 58 20.23 14.26 9.34
C THR A 58 19.75 13.58 8.05
N PRO A 59 18.78 14.18 7.32
CA PRO A 59 18.31 13.61 6.07
C PRO A 59 19.33 13.88 4.96
N VAL A 60 20.10 12.86 4.59
CA VAL A 60 20.99 12.97 3.43
C VAL A 60 20.16 12.78 2.17
N LEU A 61 20.04 13.86 1.38
CA LEU A 61 19.13 13.96 0.24
C LEU A 61 19.17 12.71 -0.66
N VAL A 62 20.37 12.28 -1.07
CA VAL A 62 20.56 11.13 -1.96
C VAL A 62 20.00 9.84 -1.37
N TRP A 63 20.22 9.59 -0.07
CA TRP A 63 19.83 8.36 0.60
C TRP A 63 18.33 8.29 0.90
N VAL A 64 17.67 9.45 1.01
CA VAL A 64 16.23 9.53 1.25
C VAL A 64 15.45 9.63 -0.07
N MET A 65 15.84 10.54 -0.97
CA MET A 65 15.11 10.78 -2.22
C MET A 65 15.19 9.61 -3.19
N THR A 66 16.36 9.00 -3.36
CA THR A 66 16.54 7.91 -4.35
C THR A 66 15.58 6.75 -4.09
N PRO A 67 15.53 6.15 -2.89
CA PRO A 67 14.57 5.09 -2.62
C PRO A 67 13.11 5.58 -2.63
N MET A 68 12.82 6.82 -2.22
CA MET A 68 11.45 7.37 -2.31
C MET A 68 10.96 7.52 -3.75
N LEU A 69 11.80 8.03 -4.66
CA LEU A 69 11.43 8.21 -6.07
C LEU A 69 11.23 6.88 -6.77
N ILE A 70 12.12 5.91 -6.51
CA ILE A 70 11.97 4.55 -7.05
C ILE A 70 10.70 3.91 -6.47
N GLY A 71 10.47 4.03 -5.15
CA GLY A 71 9.26 3.54 -4.51
C GLY A 71 7.98 4.16 -5.10
N LEU A 72 7.98 5.46 -5.36
CA LEU A 72 6.86 6.17 -6.00
C LEU A 72 6.62 5.68 -7.43
N ALA A 73 7.67 5.45 -8.21
CA ALA A 73 7.57 4.88 -9.54
C ALA A 73 6.96 3.47 -9.51
N LEU A 74 7.42 2.62 -8.59
CA LEU A 74 6.88 1.27 -8.36
C LEU A 74 5.40 1.33 -7.93
N ALA A 75 5.03 2.29 -7.08
CA ALA A 75 3.64 2.52 -6.69
C ALA A 75 2.76 2.87 -7.89
N GLY A 76 3.26 3.72 -8.80
CA GLY A 76 2.59 4.09 -10.04
C GLY A 76 2.37 2.90 -10.95
N ILE A 77 3.40 2.07 -11.13
CA ILE A 77 3.34 0.84 -11.95
C ILE A 77 2.34 -0.15 -11.37
N TRP A 78 2.38 -0.36 -10.04
CA TRP A 78 1.48 -1.28 -9.36
C TRP A 78 0.02 -0.81 -9.40
N ARG A 79 -0.24 0.49 -9.17
CA ARG A 79 -1.61 1.06 -9.21
C ARG A 79 -2.21 1.08 -10.60
N ARG A 80 -1.40 1.29 -11.64
CA ARG A 80 -1.86 1.26 -13.04
C ARG A 80 -2.13 -0.16 -13.54
N HIS A 81 -1.68 -1.18 -12.82
CA HIS A 81 -1.92 -2.54 -13.25
C HIS A 81 -3.33 -3.03 -12.86
N PRO A 82 -4.13 -3.54 -13.81
CA PRO A 82 -5.54 -3.91 -13.58
C PRO A 82 -5.73 -5.01 -12.52
N ARG A 83 -4.71 -5.86 -12.28
CA ARG A 83 -4.76 -6.88 -11.21
C ARG A 83 -4.37 -6.38 -9.82
N GLY A 84 -3.52 -5.35 -9.70
CA GLY A 84 -3.01 -4.89 -8.40
C GLY A 84 -4.09 -4.27 -7.52
N LEU A 85 -4.87 -3.35 -8.09
CA LEU A 85 -5.99 -2.70 -7.39
C LEU A 85 -7.16 -3.67 -7.17
N ALA A 86 -7.47 -4.49 -8.17
CA ALA A 86 -8.55 -5.47 -8.09
C ALA A 86 -8.31 -6.52 -7.01
N LEU A 87 -7.08 -6.97 -6.78
CA LEU A 87 -6.77 -7.91 -5.68
C LEU A 87 -6.96 -7.30 -4.30
N VAL A 88 -6.49 -6.07 -4.08
CA VAL A 88 -6.66 -5.39 -2.79
C VAL A 88 -8.13 -5.10 -2.53
N LEU A 89 -8.88 -4.67 -3.55
CA LEU A 89 -10.33 -4.50 -3.47
C LEU A 89 -11.08 -5.83 -3.22
N ARG A 90 -10.56 -6.96 -3.72
CA ARG A 90 -11.14 -8.30 -3.48
C ARG A 90 -10.85 -8.83 -2.07
N SER A 91 -9.70 -8.44 -1.52
CA SER A 91 -9.20 -8.86 -0.20
C SER A 91 -9.73 -7.98 0.93
N TYR A 92 -10.11 -6.73 0.63
CA TYR A 92 -10.78 -5.85 1.58
C TYR A 92 -12.25 -6.28 1.76
N PRO A 93 -12.76 -6.32 3.00
CA PRO A 93 -14.18 -6.57 3.24
C PRO A 93 -14.97 -5.49 2.51
N ARG A 94 -15.81 -5.92 1.57
CA ARG A 94 -16.56 -5.08 0.62
C ARG A 94 -17.32 -3.92 1.27
N GLY A 95 -17.62 -3.99 2.56
CA GLY A 95 -18.34 -2.95 3.30
C GLY A 95 -17.63 -1.60 3.41
N THR A 96 -16.30 -1.51 3.47
CA THR A 96 -15.64 -0.21 3.75
C THR A 96 -15.46 0.64 2.50
N LEU A 97 -15.26 0.01 1.33
CA LEU A 97 -15.21 0.73 0.06
C LEU A 97 -16.60 1.10 -0.44
N ASP A 98 -17.62 0.28 -0.19
CA ASP A 98 -19.03 0.65 -0.49
C ASP A 98 -19.49 1.89 0.29
N ILE A 99 -18.92 2.18 1.47
CA ILE A 99 -19.20 3.41 2.24
C ILE A 99 -18.59 4.66 1.59
N LEU A 100 -17.44 4.53 0.89
CA LEU A 100 -16.74 5.65 0.27
C LEU A 100 -17.06 5.81 -1.22
N THR A 101 -17.40 4.72 -1.91
CA THR A 101 -17.95 4.77 -3.26
C THR A 101 -19.47 4.72 -3.18
N PHE A 102 -20.09 5.90 -3.12
CA PHE A 102 -21.48 6.09 -3.57
C PHE A 102 -21.57 5.77 -5.07
N ARG A 103 -21.46 4.49 -5.45
CA ARG A 103 -21.94 4.03 -6.74
C ARG A 103 -23.44 4.24 -6.71
N ARG A 104 -23.95 5.09 -7.62
CA ARG A 104 -25.37 5.20 -7.92
C ARG A 104 -25.96 3.79 -7.95
N PRO A 105 -27.01 3.48 -7.17
CA PRO A 105 -27.74 2.24 -7.37
C PRO A 105 -28.21 2.25 -8.82
N VAL A 106 -27.90 1.17 -9.54
CA VAL A 106 -28.46 0.96 -10.87
C VAL A 106 -29.97 0.93 -10.68
N PHE A 107 -30.66 1.96 -11.16
CA PHE A 107 -32.12 2.08 -11.21
C PHE A 107 -32.70 1.09 -12.23
N ASP A 108 -32.34 -0.18 -12.10
CA ASP A 108 -33.01 -1.27 -12.79
C ASP A 108 -33.10 -2.47 -11.85
N LEU A 109 -33.72 -2.24 -10.69
CA LEU A 109 -34.54 -3.28 -10.08
C LEU A 109 -35.74 -3.47 -11.01
N LYS A 110 -35.50 -4.20 -12.10
CA LYS A 110 -36.50 -4.66 -13.04
C LYS A 110 -37.47 -5.55 -12.27
N ARG A 111 -38.45 -4.86 -11.69
CA ARG A 111 -39.76 -5.27 -11.21
C ARG A 111 -40.11 -6.69 -11.66
N ARG A 112 -39.66 -7.71 -10.92
CA ARG A 112 -40.30 -9.03 -10.92
C ARG A 112 -41.57 -8.93 -10.09
N VAL A 113 -42.52 -8.12 -10.56
CA VAL A 113 -43.92 -8.26 -10.15
C VAL A 113 -44.42 -9.48 -10.91
N ARG A 114 -44.43 -10.59 -10.19
CA ARG A 114 -45.04 -11.84 -10.61
C ARG A 114 -46.53 -11.56 -10.82
N THR A 115 -46.95 -11.39 -12.07
CA THR A 115 -48.34 -11.57 -12.45
C THR A 115 -48.64 -13.07 -12.42
N LYS A 116 -49.41 -13.49 -11.42
CA LYS A 116 -50.35 -14.60 -11.52
C LYS A 116 -51.67 -14.11 -10.96
#